data_AF-A0A962RDA0-F1
#
_entry.id   AF-A0A962RDA0-F1
#
_cell.length_a   1.000
_cell.length_b   1.000
_cell.length_c   1.000
_cell.angle_alpha   90.00
_cell.angle_beta   90.00
_cell.angle_gamma   90.00
#
_symmetry.space_group_name_H-M   'P 1'
#
loop_
_entity.id
_entity.type
_entity.pdbx_description
1 polymer ?
#
loop_
_entity_poly.entity_id
_entity_poly.type
_entity_poly.pdbx_seq_one_letter_code
_entity_poly.pdbx_strand_id
1 'polypeptide(L)' 'MATDTLSVIRLSESDKVPFAEDSYYQPILNGEAGGFPIYTGIQTAEPGYETKPHQHPYLEVLHILDGV' A
#
# COMPACT_ATOMS: atom_id res chain seq x y z
N MET A 1 -1.06 -12.88 -29.83
CA MET A 1 -0.49 -12.99 -28.48
C MET A 1 -0.51 -11.58 -27.92
N ALA A 2 -1.30 -11.31 -26.87
CA ALA A 2 -1.20 -10.03 -26.19
C ALA A 2 0.21 -9.95 -25.59
N THR A 3 0.98 -8.93 -25.95
CA THR A 3 2.24 -8.63 -25.26
C THR A 3 1.87 -8.31 -23.82
N ASP A 4 2.27 -9.17 -22.90
CA ASP A 4 2.07 -8.95 -21.47
C ASP A 4 2.90 -7.71 -21.09
N THR A 5 2.24 -6.56 -21.03
CA THR A 5 2.88 -5.27 -20.79
C THR A 5 3.30 -5.20 -19.34
N LEU A 6 4.61 -5.30 -19.09
CA LEU A 6 5.20 -5.02 -17.79
C LEU A 6 4.95 -3.55 -17.42
N SER A 7 4.23 -3.32 -16.32
CA SER A 7 4.11 -2.01 -15.70
C SER A 7 5.13 -1.86 -14.57
N VAL A 8 5.77 -0.70 -14.51
CA VAL A 8 6.63 -0.30 -13.38
C VAL A 8 6.02 0.96 -12.78
N ILE A 9 5.75 0.92 -11.48
CA ILE A 9 5.18 2.03 -10.73
C ILE A 9 6.23 2.49 -9.74
N ARG A 10 6.61 3.77 -9.79
CA ARG A 10 7.57 4.35 -8.85
C ARG A 10 6.82 4.96 -7.69
N LEU A 11 7.28 4.68 -6.46
CA LEU A 11 6.71 5.27 -5.26
C LEU A 11 6.69 6.80 -5.33
N SER A 12 7.73 7.42 -5.89
CA SER A 12 7.84 8.88 -6.07
C SER A 12 6.76 9.49 -6.97
N GLU A 13 6.08 8.68 -7.77
CA GLU A 13 4.99 9.10 -8.67
C GLU A 13 3.61 8.88 -8.04
N SER A 14 3.54 8.29 -6.84
CA SER A 14 2.29 8.04 -6.11
C SER A 14 2.02 9.13 -5.08
N ASP A 15 0.74 9.53 -4.98
CA ASP A 15 0.32 10.53 -4.01
C ASP A 15 0.37 9.99 -2.58
N LYS A 16 0.81 10.84 -1.65
CA LYS A 16 0.66 10.59 -0.22
C LYS A 16 -0.78 10.87 0.18
N VAL A 17 -1.51 9.82 0.53
CA VAL A 17 -2.88 9.90 1.01
C VAL A 17 -2.86 9.83 2.55
N PRO A 18 -3.50 10.76 3.27
CA PRO A 18 -3.65 10.65 4.72
C PRO A 18 -4.30 9.33 5.09
N PHE A 19 -3.69 8.57 6.01
CA PHE A 19 -4.23 7.31 6.53
C PHE A 19 -4.71 7.47 7.98
N ALA A 20 -3.93 8.19 8.79
CA ALA A 20 -4.29 8.69 10.10
C ALA A 20 -3.59 10.03 10.36
N GLU A 21 -3.75 10.61 11.55
CA GLU A 21 -3.10 11.88 11.92
C GLU A 21 -1.58 11.84 11.73
N ASP A 22 -0.94 10.75 12.15
CA ASP A 22 0.52 10.54 12.10
C ASP A 22 0.95 9.40 11.15
N SER A 23 0.12 9.10 10.13
CA SER A 23 0.51 8.15 9.09
C SER A 23 -0.10 8.47 7.73
N TYR A 24 0.63 8.15 6.68
CA TYR A 24 0.17 8.26 5.30
C TYR A 24 0.37 6.97 4.55
N TYR A 25 -0.40 6.80 3.48
CA TYR A 25 -0.36 5.66 2.58
C TYR A 25 -0.11 6.13 1.15
N GLN A 26 0.75 5.42 0.44
CA GLN A 26 1.09 5.66 -0.95
C GLN A 26 0.66 4.45 -1.80
N PRO A 27 -0.47 4.53 -2.54
CA PRO A 27 -0.97 3.43 -3.34
C PRO A 27 -0.06 3.12 -4.53
N ILE A 28 0.22 1.84 -4.78
CA ILE A 28 1.04 1.36 -5.91
C ILE A 28 0.17 0.53 -6.86
N LEU A 29 -0.65 -0.39 -6.35
CA LEU A 29 -1.58 -1.20 -7.16
C LEU A 29 -3.00 -1.00 -6.64
N ASN A 30 -3.90 -0.59 -7.53
CA ASN A 30 -5.34 -0.62 -7.26
C ASN A 30 -5.91 -1.94 -7.76
N GLY A 31 -6.71 -2.64 -6.96
CA GLY A 31 -7.18 -4.01 -7.23
C GLY A 31 -8.05 -4.22 -8.47
N GLU A 32 -8.30 -3.17 -9.26
CA GLU A 32 -8.92 -3.26 -10.58
C GLU A 32 -7.87 -3.39 -11.70
N ALA A 33 -6.64 -2.91 -11.48
CA ALA A 33 -5.55 -3.05 -12.44
C ALA A 33 -5.03 -4.49 -12.43
N GLY A 34 -5.34 -5.22 -13.50
CA GLY A 34 -4.87 -6.60 -13.70
C GLY A 34 -5.83 -7.69 -13.24
N GLY A 35 -7.06 -7.34 -12.82
CA GLY A 35 -8.14 -8.31 -12.58
C GLY A 35 -8.00 -9.19 -11.34
N PHE A 36 -7.08 -8.87 -10.43
CA PHE A 36 -6.93 -9.52 -9.12
C PHE A 36 -7.29 -8.53 -8.03
N PRO A 37 -8.08 -8.93 -6.99
CA PRO A 37 -8.53 -8.04 -5.92
C PRO A 37 -7.43 -7.76 -4.91
N ILE A 38 -6.22 -7.42 -5.38
CA ILE A 38 -5.05 -7.12 -4.57
C ILE A 38 -4.83 -5.61 -4.62
N TYR A 39 -4.88 -5.01 -3.44
CA TYR A 39 -4.51 -3.61 -3.23
C TYR A 39 -3.13 -3.61 -2.57
N THR A 40 -2.22 -2.77 -3.07
CA THR A 40 -0.88 -2.66 -2.48
C THR A 40 -0.36 -1.23 -2.52
N GLY A 41 0.55 -0.94 -1.61
CA GLY A 41 1.12 0.39 -1.39
C GLY A 41 2.00 0.38 -0.16
N ILE A 42 2.58 1.53 0.12
CA ILE A 42 3.50 1.72 1.25
C ILE A 42 2.83 2.63 2.26
N GLN A 43 2.61 2.12 3.47
CA GLN A 43 2.25 2.93 4.63
C GLN A 43 3.52 3.40 5.32
N THR A 44 3.58 4.67 5.68
CA THR A 44 4.63 5.23 6.55
C THR A 44 3.96 5.84 7.78
N ALA A 45 4.46 5.49 8.94
CA ALA A 45 3.99 5.96 10.24
C ALA A 45 5.09 6.78 10.92
N GLU A 46 4.74 7.93 11.46
CA GLU A 46 5.66 8.74 12.26
C GLU A 46 5.88 8.09 13.65
N PRO A 47 7.03 8.35 14.30
CA PRO A 47 7.30 7.82 15.64
C PRO A 47 6.19 8.14 16.65
N GLY A 48 5.72 7.12 17.36
CA GLY A 48 4.64 7.23 18.35
C GLY A 48 3.24 6.93 17.79
N TYR A 49 3.08 6.76 16.48
CA TYR A 49 1.83 6.28 15.91
C TYR A 49 1.54 4.84 16.32
N GLU A 50 0.30 4.58 16.75
CA GLU A 50 -0.21 3.25 17.07
C GLU A 50 -1.52 2.99 16.31
N THR A 51 -1.55 1.92 15.53
CA THR A 51 -2.80 1.49 14.90
C THR A 51 -3.71 0.85 15.94
N LYS A 52 -5.00 1.20 15.94
CA LYS A 52 -5.97 0.61 16.88
C LYS A 52 -6.19 -0.88 16.54
N PRO A 53 -6.48 -1.74 17.54
CA PRO A 53 -6.86 -3.13 17.27
C PRO A 53 -8.05 -3.22 16.30
N HIS A 54 -7.93 -4.06 15.27
CA HIS A 54 -8.96 -4.28 14.26
C HIS A 54 -8.82 -5.66 13.60
N GLN A 55 -9.74 -5.99 12.69
CA GLN A 55 -9.75 -7.23 11.91
C GLN A 55 -10.26 -6.98 10.49
N HIS A 56 -9.85 -7.82 9.55
CA HIS A 56 -10.31 -7.78 8.17
C HIS A 56 -10.89 -9.13 7.74
N PRO A 57 -11.89 -9.15 6.84
CA PRO A 57 -12.39 -10.39 6.23
C PRO A 57 -11.48 -10.93 5.11
N TYR A 58 -10.31 -10.31 4.91
CA TYR A 58 -9.32 -10.64 3.90
C TYR A 58 -7.93 -10.79 4.53
N LEU A 59 -7.02 -11.44 3.80
CA LEU A 59 -5.61 -11.56 4.19
C LEU A 59 -4.88 -10.24 3.95
N GLU A 60 -4.30 -9.70 5.01
CA GLU A 60 -3.33 -8.61 4.93
C GLU A 60 -1.91 -9.20 5.04
N VAL A 61 -1.01 -8.73 4.18
CA VAL A 61 0.41 -9.12 4.18
C VAL A 61 1.26 -7.88 4.35
N LEU A 62 1.99 -7.81 5.47
CA LEU A 62 2.88 -6.70 5.77
C LEU A 62 4.33 -7.07 5.49
N HIS A 63 4.99 -6.24 4.70
CA HIS A 63 6.44 -6.30 4.51
C HIS A 63 7.04 -5.06 5.17
N ILE A 64 7.83 -5.26 6.21
CA ILE A 64 8.53 -4.16 6.87
C ILE A 64 9.74 -3.79 6.02
N LEU A 65 9.75 -2.56 5.50
CA LEU A 65 10.81 -2.05 4.63
C LEU A 65 11.89 -1.29 5.41
N ASP A 66 11.50 -0.61 6.48
CA ASP A 66 12.35 0.20 7.35
C ASP A 66 11.69 0.39 8.74
N GLY A 67 12.47 0.78 9.74
CA GLY A 67 12.06 0.94 11.14
C GLY A 67 12.98 0.21 12.13
N VAL A 68 12.97 0.64 13.40
CA VAL A 68 13.76 0.07 14.51
C VAL A 68 12.88 -0.28 15.71
#